data_AF-A0A7I3Z0U1-F1
#
_entry.id   AF-A0A7I3Z0U1-F1
#
_cell.length_a   1.000
_cell.length_b   1.000
_cell.length_c   1.000
_cell.angle_alpha   90.00
_cell.angle_beta   90.00
_cell.angle_gamma   90.00
#
_symmetry.space_group_name_H-M   'P 1'
#
loop_
_entity.id
_entity.type
_entity.pdbx_description
1 polymer ?
#
loop_
_entity_poly.entity_id
_entity_poly.type
_entity_poly.pdbx_seq_one_letter_code
_entity_poly.pdbx_strand_id
1 'polypeptide(L)'
;MHCRLHEADGEQRDDIRHAQKALVDMWLLSLSDILLTSHMSTFGYSAQGLAGITPYHLKPWLNNACWQSISSDPCFHFAPHQVHCPNDNFTLRDPLKETPYIKKCPDLPETGLQLAE
;
A
#
# COMPACT_ATOMS: atom_id res chain seq x y z
N MET A 1 -17.99 8.55 8.80
CA MET A 1 -16.96 9.01 7.86
C MET A 1 -17.27 10.45 7.47
N HIS A 2 -16.54 11.43 8.00
CA HIS A 2 -16.70 12.84 7.60
C HIS A 2 -15.64 13.11 6.52
N CYS A 3 -16.08 13.32 5.28
CA CYS A 3 -15.19 13.54 4.16
C CYS A 3 -14.77 15.02 4.16
N ARG A 4 -13.50 15.33 4.47
CA ARG A 4 -12.95 16.65 4.20
C ARG A 4 -12.68 16.76 2.71
N LEU A 5 -13.60 17.38 1.98
CA LEU A 5 -13.33 17.84 0.63
C LEU A 5 -12.40 19.05 0.75
N HIS A 6 -11.11 18.81 0.55
CA HIS A 6 -10.22 19.90 0.16
C HIS A 6 -10.58 20.27 -1.28
N GLU A 7 -10.77 21.57 -1.55
CA GLU A 7 -10.84 22.07 -2.93
C GLU A 7 -9.61 21.55 -3.67
N ALA A 8 -9.84 20.71 -4.66
CA ALA A 8 -8.80 20.25 -5.54
C ALA A 8 -8.48 21.43 -6.46
N ASP A 9 -7.50 22.25 -6.08
CA ASP A 9 -7.04 23.40 -6.88
C ASP A 9 -6.46 22.96 -8.24
N GLY A 10 -6.48 21.66 -8.59
CA GLY A 10 -5.89 21.08 -9.78
C GLY A 10 -4.36 21.14 -9.81
N GLU A 11 -3.76 21.93 -8.91
CA GLU A 11 -2.33 22.10 -8.75
C GLU A 11 -1.80 21.06 -7.74
N GLN A 12 -1.09 20.03 -8.25
CA GLN A 12 -0.08 19.37 -7.44
C GLN A 12 1.05 20.36 -7.20
N ARG A 13 0.96 21.12 -6.10
CA ARG A 13 2.07 21.92 -5.62
C ARG A 13 2.91 21.06 -4.69
N ASP A 14 4.16 20.88 -5.06
CA ASP A 14 5.20 20.32 -4.19
C ASP A 14 5.58 21.35 -3.12
N ASP A 15 4.61 21.67 -2.25
CA ASP A 15 4.80 22.58 -1.14
C ASP A 15 4.55 21.87 0.20
N ILE A 16 5.28 22.33 1.21
CA ILE A 16 5.28 21.73 2.55
C ILE A 16 3.88 21.77 3.18
N ARG A 17 3.06 22.79 2.88
CA ARG A 17 1.72 22.93 3.46
C ARG A 17 0.77 21.89 2.87
N HIS A 18 0.89 21.58 1.59
CA HIS A 18 0.14 20.52 0.93
C HIS A 18 0.53 19.15 1.52
N ALA A 19 1.83 18.88 1.66
CA ALA A 19 2.34 17.66 2.28
C ALA A 19 1.88 17.50 3.75
N GLN A 20 1.86 18.60 4.53
CA GLN A 20 1.34 18.59 5.90
C GLN A 20 -0.15 18.24 5.98
N LYS A 21 -0.96 18.77 5.06
CA LYS A 21 -2.39 18.40 4.97
C LYS A 21 -2.56 16.93 4.61
N ALA A 22 -1.83 16.45 3.61
CA ALA A 22 -1.83 15.04 3.22
C ALA A 22 -1.43 14.12 4.38
N LEU A 23 -0.41 14.50 5.16
CA LEU A 23 -0.02 13.76 6.37
C LEU A 23 -1.17 13.73 7.39
N VAL A 24 -1.78 14.86 7.70
CA VAL A 24 -2.93 14.92 8.63
C VAL A 24 -4.05 13.99 8.16
N ASP A 25 -4.34 13.97 6.86
CA ASP A 25 -5.37 13.09 6.31
C ASP A 25 -5.01 11.60 6.42
N MET A 26 -3.75 11.20 6.22
CA MET A 26 -3.28 9.83 6.47
C MET A 26 -3.47 9.43 7.94
N TRP A 27 -3.14 10.32 8.88
CA TRP A 27 -3.36 10.10 10.31
C TRP A 27 -4.84 10.02 10.68
N LEU A 28 -5.68 10.88 10.10
CA LEU A 28 -7.13 10.81 10.35
C LEU A 28 -7.73 9.50 9.84
N LEU A 29 -7.29 9.01 8.68
CA LEU A 29 -7.69 7.70 8.18
C LEU A 29 -7.23 6.58 9.11
N SER A 30 -6.01 6.64 9.63
CA SER A 30 -5.45 5.59 10.49
C SER A 30 -6.16 5.44 11.84
N LEU A 31 -6.99 6.41 12.23
CA LEU A 31 -7.81 6.37 13.44
C LEU A 31 -9.18 5.70 13.23
N SER A 32 -9.46 5.19 12.03
CA SER A 32 -10.72 4.49 11.71
C SER A 32 -10.66 3.03 12.14
N ASP A 33 -11.77 2.49 12.67
CA ASP A 33 -11.88 1.05 13.01
C ASP A 33 -11.83 0.14 11.78
N ILE A 34 -12.35 0.64 10.65
CA ILE A 34 -12.36 -0.05 9.35
C ILE A 34 -11.81 0.93 8.32
N LEU A 35 -10.84 0.47 7.53
CA LEU A 35 -10.19 1.28 6.51
C LEU A 35 -10.43 0.70 5.11
N LEU A 36 -10.98 1.53 4.23
CA LEU A 36 -11.13 1.27 2.80
C LEU A 36 -10.21 2.22 2.04
N THR A 37 -9.27 1.70 1.27
CA THR A 37 -8.28 2.49 0.52
C THR A 37 -8.40 2.22 -0.97
N SER A 38 -7.95 3.14 -1.82
CA SER A 38 -7.86 2.88 -3.27
C SER A 38 -6.75 1.87 -3.57
N HIS A 39 -6.96 0.99 -4.55
CA HIS A 39 -5.93 0.05 -4.99
C HIS A 39 -4.66 0.79 -5.44
N MET A 40 -3.48 0.21 -5.18
CA MET A 40 -2.17 0.78 -5.50
C MET A 40 -1.88 2.15 -4.84
N SER A 41 -2.66 2.59 -3.85
CA SER A 41 -2.47 3.89 -3.21
C SER A 41 -1.44 3.80 -2.08
N THR A 42 -0.26 4.39 -2.28
CA THR A 42 0.74 4.53 -1.21
C THR A 42 0.23 5.41 -0.06
N PHE A 43 -0.64 6.38 -0.35
CA PHE A 43 -1.35 7.17 0.67
C PHE A 43 -2.18 6.26 1.60
N GLY A 44 -2.92 5.32 1.02
CA GLY A 44 -3.67 4.30 1.76
C GLY A 44 -2.75 3.35 2.52
N TYR A 45 -1.63 2.93 1.92
CA TYR A 45 -0.65 2.06 2.58
C TYR A 45 -0.01 2.70 3.81
N SER A 46 0.25 4.02 3.77
CA SER A 46 0.73 4.75 4.95
C SER A 46 -0.32 4.76 6.06
N ALA A 47 -1.59 5.05 5.72
CA ALA A 47 -2.67 5.09 6.71
C ALA A 47 -2.93 3.71 7.36
N GLN A 48 -2.97 2.62 6.58
CA GLN A 48 -3.17 1.27 7.13
C GLN A 48 -2.00 0.83 8.03
N GLY A 49 -0.76 1.18 7.68
CA GLY A 49 0.42 0.84 8.45
C GLY A 49 0.45 1.59 9.79
N LEU A 50 0.07 2.87 9.79
CA LEU A 50 -0.13 3.66 11.02
C LEU A 50 -1.25 3.09 11.90
N ALA A 51 -2.32 2.56 11.28
CA ALA A 51 -3.44 1.96 12.00
C ALA A 51 -3.12 0.57 12.57
N GLY A 52 -2.17 -0.15 11.96
CA GLY A 52 -1.89 -1.55 12.30
C GLY A 52 -3.07 -2.49 12.02
N ILE A 53 -3.90 -2.17 11.03
CA ILE A 53 -5.07 -2.97 10.64
C ILE A 53 -4.96 -3.44 9.19
N THR A 54 -5.54 -4.60 8.90
CA THR A 54 -5.65 -5.13 7.54
C THR A 54 -6.81 -4.44 6.80
N PRO A 55 -6.55 -3.56 5.81
CA PRO A 55 -7.60 -2.79 5.16
C PRO A 55 -8.28 -3.58 4.03
N TYR A 56 -9.31 -2.95 3.47
CA TYR A 56 -9.89 -3.30 2.19
C TYR A 56 -9.40 -2.35 1.10
N HIS A 57 -9.01 -2.88 -0.06
CA HIS A 57 -8.60 -2.12 -1.23
C HIS A 57 -9.73 -2.07 -2.26
N LEU A 58 -10.03 -0.88 -2.76
CA LEU A 58 -11.09 -0.59 -3.72
C LEU A 58 -10.52 -0.24 -5.10
N LYS A 59 -11.04 -0.90 -6.14
CA LYS A 59 -10.84 -0.63 -7.56
C LYS A 59 -12.21 -0.47 -8.23
N PRO A 60 -12.76 0.76 -8.27
CA PRO A 60 -14.18 1.00 -8.53
C PRO A 60 -14.67 0.62 -9.93
N TRP A 61 -13.77 0.35 -10.88
CA TRP A 61 -14.11 -0.03 -12.26
C TRP A 61 -14.14 -1.55 -12.51
N LEU A 62 -14.01 -2.38 -11.48
CA LEU A 62 -14.13 -3.84 -11.60
C LEU A 62 -15.39 -4.35 -10.88
N ASN A 63 -16.00 -5.43 -11.39
CA ASN A 63 -17.19 -6.04 -10.76
C ASN A 63 -16.92 -6.58 -9.35
N ASN A 64 -15.70 -7.10 -9.12
CA ASN A 64 -15.20 -7.41 -7.78
C ASN A 64 -14.28 -6.27 -7.34
N ALA A 65 -14.86 -5.11 -7.05
CA ALA A 65 -14.10 -3.88 -6.81
C ALA A 65 -13.32 -3.90 -5.49
N CYS A 66 -13.58 -4.82 -4.57
CA CYS A 66 -13.06 -4.73 -3.20
C CYS A 66 -12.39 -6.04 -2.79
N TRP A 67 -11.17 -5.96 -2.26
CA TRP A 67 -10.42 -7.11 -1.72
C TRP A 67 -9.81 -6.76 -0.38
N GLN A 68 -9.76 -7.72 0.53
CA GLN A 68 -9.03 -7.55 1.79
C GLN A 68 -7.54 -7.70 1.53
N SER A 69 -6.71 -6.87 2.18
CA SER A 69 -5.26 -7.02 2.18
C SER A 69 -4.83 -8.28 2.94
N ILE A 70 -3.54 -8.61 2.87
CA ILE A 70 -2.98 -9.77 3.57
C ILE A 70 -2.60 -9.39 5.01
N SER A 71 -1.99 -8.23 5.18
CA SER A 71 -1.61 -7.65 6.47
C SER A 71 -1.77 -6.12 6.43
N SER A 72 -1.34 -5.41 7.47
CA SER A 72 -1.20 -3.96 7.43
C SER A 72 0.01 -3.48 6.62
N ASP A 73 0.92 -4.35 6.20
CA ASP A 73 2.14 -3.96 5.50
C ASP A 73 1.86 -3.37 4.11
N PRO A 74 2.67 -2.39 3.66
CA PRO A 74 2.54 -1.82 2.32
C PRO A 74 2.90 -2.84 1.23
N CYS A 75 2.31 -2.66 0.04
CA CYS A 75 2.71 -3.41 -1.14
C CYS A 75 3.99 -2.84 -1.77
N PHE A 76 5.02 -3.68 -1.96
CA PHE A 76 6.19 -3.36 -2.76
C PHE A 76 5.87 -3.57 -4.25
N HIS A 77 5.45 -2.50 -4.93
CA HIS A 77 4.91 -2.55 -6.31
C HIS A 77 5.82 -3.16 -7.37
N PHE A 78 7.13 -2.97 -7.21
CA PHE A 78 8.14 -3.38 -8.18
C PHE A 78 9.24 -4.17 -7.48
N ALA A 79 8.83 -5.22 -6.77
CA ALA A 79 9.79 -6.07 -6.10
C ALA A 79 10.75 -6.71 -7.12
N PRO A 80 12.05 -6.77 -6.82
CA PRO A 80 13.01 -7.29 -7.78
C PRO A 80 12.89 -8.82 -7.85
N HIS A 81 12.93 -9.34 -9.07
CA HIS A 81 13.01 -10.77 -9.35
C HIS A 81 14.41 -11.07 -9.89
N GLN A 82 15.00 -12.22 -9.51
CA GLN A 82 16.31 -12.65 -10.01
C GLN A 82 17.45 -11.67 -9.70
N VAL A 83 17.66 -11.38 -8.40
CA VAL A 83 18.77 -10.54 -7.94
C VAL A 83 19.96 -11.41 -7.59
N HIS A 84 21.13 -11.07 -8.11
CA HIS A 84 22.40 -11.63 -7.68
C HIS A 84 23.17 -10.58 -6.87
N CYS A 85 23.52 -10.92 -5.63
CA CYS A 85 24.35 -10.11 -4.73
C CYS A 85 25.74 -10.74 -4.69
N PRO A 86 26.72 -10.25 -5.48
CA PRO A 86 28.01 -10.93 -5.65
C PRO A 86 28.85 -10.96 -4.38
N ASN A 87 28.78 -9.89 -3.59
CA ASN A 87 29.56 -9.73 -2.36
C ASN A 87 29.12 -10.69 -1.26
N ASP A 88 27.85 -11.08 -1.28
CA ASP A 88 27.24 -11.97 -0.28
C ASP A 88 27.09 -13.41 -0.80
N ASN A 89 27.55 -13.66 -2.04
CA ASN A 89 27.35 -14.92 -2.76
C ASN A 89 25.88 -15.39 -2.75
N PHE A 90 24.95 -14.43 -2.72
CA PHE A 90 23.52 -14.65 -2.56
C PHE A 90 22.81 -14.43 -3.90
N THR A 91 21.80 -15.26 -4.19
CA THR A 91 20.97 -15.10 -5.38
C THR A 91 19.51 -15.32 -5.03
N LEU A 92 18.73 -14.25 -5.11
CA LEU A 92 17.28 -14.27 -4.96
C LEU A 92 16.64 -14.61 -6.31
N ARG A 93 16.19 -15.85 -6.51
CA ARG A 93 15.54 -16.25 -7.77
C ARG A 93 14.08 -15.85 -7.79
N ASP A 94 13.35 -16.21 -6.75
CA ASP A 94 11.93 -15.94 -6.60
C ASP A 94 11.59 -15.69 -5.13
N PRO A 95 11.31 -14.43 -4.73
CA PRO A 95 11.02 -14.09 -3.34
C PRO A 95 9.88 -14.91 -2.72
N LEU A 96 8.91 -15.36 -3.52
CA LEU A 96 7.77 -16.15 -3.06
C LEU A 96 8.14 -17.59 -2.69
N LYS A 97 9.29 -18.08 -3.14
CA LYS A 97 9.79 -19.44 -2.85
C LYS A 97 10.77 -19.48 -1.69
N GLU A 98 11.38 -18.35 -1.36
CA GLU A 98 12.38 -18.27 -0.29
C GLU A 98 11.74 -18.27 1.11
N THR A 99 10.49 -17.80 1.24
CA THR A 99 9.84 -17.64 2.55
C THR A 99 8.31 -17.68 2.46
N PRO A 100 7.61 -18.27 3.46
CA PRO A 100 6.16 -18.22 3.54
C PRO A 100 5.61 -16.84 3.97
N TYR A 101 6.47 -15.97 4.51
CA TYR A 101 6.11 -14.64 5.02
C TYR A 101 6.03 -13.56 3.93
N ILE A 102 6.21 -13.93 2.66
CA ILE A 102 6.03 -13.01 1.53
C ILE A 102 4.95 -13.58 0.61
N LYS A 103 3.97 -12.76 0.27
CA LYS A 103 2.88 -13.10 -0.64
C LYS A 103 2.70 -12.00 -1.68
N LYS A 104 1.93 -12.31 -2.74
CA LYS A 104 1.53 -11.32 -3.74
C LYS A 104 0.52 -10.36 -3.14
N CYS A 105 0.63 -9.07 -3.44
CA CYS A 105 -0.38 -8.09 -3.00
C CYS A 105 -1.73 -8.38 -3.68
N PRO A 106 -2.85 -8.42 -2.94
CA PRO A 106 -4.17 -8.61 -3.54
C PRO A 106 -4.56 -7.49 -4.52
N ASP A 107 -4.13 -6.26 -4.27
CA ASP A 107 -4.45 -5.08 -5.06
C ASP A 107 -3.48 -4.84 -6.23
N LEU A 108 -2.35 -5.57 -6.28
CA LEU A 108 -1.37 -5.59 -7.36
C LEU A 108 -0.69 -6.97 -7.51
N PRO A 109 -1.42 -8.01 -7.96
CA PRO A 109 -0.93 -9.39 -7.93
C PRO A 109 0.11 -9.74 -9.01
N GLU A 110 0.28 -8.89 -10.01
CA GLU A 110 1.21 -9.13 -11.12
C GLU A 110 2.66 -8.86 -10.72
N THR A 111 2.91 -7.77 -9.98
CA THR A 111 4.26 -7.29 -9.66
C THR A 111 4.48 -7.01 -8.17
N GLY A 112 3.40 -6.89 -7.41
CA GLY A 112 3.44 -6.47 -6.02
C GLY A 112 3.72 -7.61 -5.05
N LEU A 113 4.64 -7.39 -4.10
CA LEU A 113 4.87 -8.27 -2.96
C LEU A 113 4.55 -7.58 -1.63
N GLN A 114 3.98 -8.32 -0.71
CA GLN A 114 3.60 -7.87 0.64
C GLN A 114 4.07 -8.89 1.67
N LEU A 115 4.45 -8.41 2.85
CA LEU A 115 4.70 -9.28 3.99
C LEU A 115 3.36 -9.89 4.46
N ALA A 116 3.40 -11.17 4.80
CA ALA A 116 2.28 -11.88 5.36
C ALA A 116 2.63 -12.29 6.79
N GLU A 117 1.77 -11.94 7.74
CA GLU A 117 1.81 -12.45 9.11
C GLU A 117 1.34 -13.91 9.19
#